data_AF-A0A6S7GIE7-F1
#
_entry.id   AF-A0A6S7GIE7-F1
#
_cell.length_a   1.000
_cell.length_b   1.000
_cell.length_c   1.000
_cell.angle_alpha   90.00
_cell.angle_beta   90.00
_cell.angle_gamma   90.00
#
_symmetry.space_group_name_H-M   'P 1'
#
loop_
_entity.id
_entity.type
_entity.pdbx_description
1 polymer ?
#
loop_
_entity_poly.entity_id
_entity_poly.type
_entity_poly.pdbx_seq_one_letter_code
_entity_poly.pdbx_strand_id
1 'polypeptide(L)'
;MALAAKWQEEGKTDLAEFVANRGPKIVNEAMETAKELNEAQERLKRANKTRIELLEESAASACVDGCQGEWLSAAKEILVLNGIGIQDFSSALHDALKRGRGKYRNVYIYGPANCGKTFLLSPLKKIFECFMNPASGTFAWLGIENAE
;
A
#
# COMPACT_ATOMS: atom_id res chain seq x y z
N MET A 1 31.83 -4.70 13.13
CA MET A 1 32.75 -4.24 14.19
C MET A 1 32.11 -3.16 15.08
N ALA A 2 31.76 -1.96 14.57
CA ALA A 2 31.12 -0.93 15.40
C ALA A 2 29.79 -1.38 16.07
N LEU A 3 28.96 -2.14 15.35
CA LEU A 3 27.71 -2.69 15.88
C LEU A 3 27.93 -3.74 17.00
N ALA A 4 28.97 -4.57 16.86
CA ALA A 4 29.32 -5.60 17.83
C ALA A 4 29.86 -4.99 19.13
N ALA A 5 30.71 -3.96 19.03
CA ALA A 5 31.20 -3.22 20.20
C ALA A 5 30.04 -2.58 20.99
N LYS A 6 29.08 -1.96 20.29
CA LYS A 6 27.87 -1.40 20.92
C LYS A 6 27.02 -2.46 21.64
N TRP A 7 26.84 -3.63 21.04
CA TRP A 7 26.07 -4.72 21.66
C TRP A 7 26.80 -5.38 22.83
N GLN A 8 28.12 -5.36 22.82
CA GLN A 8 28.93 -5.81 23.95
C GLN A 8 28.80 -4.87 25.15
N GLU A 9 28.74 -3.55 24.92
CA GLU A 9 28.42 -2.55 25.96
C GLU A 9 26.99 -2.70 26.51
N GLU A 10 26.04 -3.13 25.66
CA GLU A 10 24.66 -3.46 26.06
C GLU A 10 24.51 -4.84 26.75
N GLY A 11 25.61 -5.57 26.99
CA GLY A 11 25.60 -6.89 27.65
C GLY A 11 25.14 -8.05 26.77
N LYS A 12 25.00 -7.84 25.45
CA LYS A 12 24.58 -8.86 24.47
C LYS A 12 25.80 -9.55 23.84
N THR A 13 26.63 -10.15 24.69
CA THR A 13 27.94 -10.73 24.32
C THR A 13 27.83 -11.79 23.22
N ASP A 14 26.79 -12.63 23.26
CA ASP A 14 26.60 -13.72 22.30
C ASP A 14 26.30 -13.20 20.87
N LEU A 15 25.55 -12.10 20.78
CA LEU A 15 25.23 -11.44 19.51
C LEU A 15 26.45 -10.66 18.97
N ALA A 16 27.23 -10.04 19.85
CA ALA A 16 28.47 -9.39 19.49
C ALA A 16 29.49 -10.40 18.93
N GLU A 17 29.62 -11.55 19.57
CA GLU A 17 30.48 -12.66 19.13
C GLU A 17 30.01 -13.25 17.80
N PHE A 18 28.70 -13.46 17.63
CA PHE A 18 28.11 -13.93 16.37
C PHE A 18 28.42 -12.99 15.19
N VAL A 19 28.33 -11.67 15.39
CA VAL A 19 28.64 -10.67 14.36
C VAL A 19 30.14 -10.52 14.11
N ALA A 20 30.96 -10.66 15.15
CA ALA A 20 32.42 -10.57 15.02
C ALA A 20 33.01 -11.78 14.28
N ASN A 21 32.43 -12.98 14.47
CA ASN A 21 32.94 -14.23 13.92
C ASN A 21 32.34 -14.63 12.56
N ARG A 22 31.36 -13.89 12.04
CA ARG A 22 30.72 -14.19 10.75
C ARG A 22 30.85 -13.04 9.75
N GLY A 23 30.96 -13.42 8.47
CA GLY A 23 30.97 -12.46 7.37
C GLY A 23 29.63 -11.72 7.24
N PRO A 24 29.64 -10.49 6.68
CA PRO A 24 28.45 -9.62 6.61
C PRO A 24 27.27 -10.26 5.88
N LYS A 25 27.53 -11.15 4.91
CA LYS A 25 26.50 -11.91 4.21
C LYS A 25 25.64 -12.74 5.17
N ILE A 26 26.26 -13.52 6.05
CA ILE A 26 25.54 -14.42 6.97
C ILE A 26 24.77 -13.61 8.02
N VAL A 27 25.34 -12.48 8.46
CA VAL A 27 24.66 -11.58 9.40
C VAL A 27 23.40 -10.98 8.78
N ASN A 28 23.48 -10.54 7.52
CA ASN A 28 22.32 -10.01 6.79
C ASN A 28 21.25 -11.08 6.57
N GLU A 29 21.63 -12.28 6.13
CA GLU A 29 20.69 -13.40 5.94
C GLU A 29 19.98 -13.78 7.25
N ALA A 30 20.71 -13.78 8.38
CA ALA A 30 20.12 -14.02 9.69
C ALA A 30 19.13 -12.91 10.10
N MET A 31 19.45 -11.65 9.82
CA MET A 31 18.54 -10.53 10.06
C MET A 31 17.30 -10.58 9.18
N GLU A 32 17.43 -10.92 7.90
CA GLU A 32 16.30 -11.09 6.98
C GLU A 32 15.40 -12.23 7.44
N THR A 33 15.97 -13.38 7.79
CA THR A 33 15.22 -14.53 8.33
C THR A 33 14.50 -14.17 9.62
N ALA A 34 15.17 -13.48 10.55
CA ALA A 34 14.56 -13.05 11.80
C ALA A 34 13.41 -12.06 11.56
N LYS A 35 13.57 -11.14 10.61
CA LYS A 35 12.52 -10.21 10.19
C LYS A 35 11.32 -10.95 9.61
N GLU A 36 11.57 -11.89 8.69
CA GLU A 36 10.51 -12.71 8.10
C GLU A 36 9.74 -13.51 9.16
N LEU A 37 10.43 -14.13 10.11
CA LEU A 37 9.80 -14.87 11.20
C LEU A 37 8.95 -13.96 12.10
N ASN A 38 9.47 -12.78 12.46
CA ASN A 38 8.74 -11.82 13.29
C ASN A 38 7.48 -11.28 12.59
N GLU A 39 7.54 -11.09 11.27
CA GLU A 39 6.43 -10.55 10.48
C GLU A 39 5.49 -11.65 9.94
N ALA A 40 5.89 -12.93 9.97
CA ALA A 40 5.16 -14.03 9.32
C ALA A 40 3.73 -14.18 9.84
N GLN A 41 3.55 -14.12 11.16
CA GLN A 41 2.23 -14.23 11.80
C GLN A 41 1.29 -13.11 11.33
N GLU A 42 1.77 -11.87 11.30
CA GLU A 42 0.98 -10.71 10.87
C GLU A 42 0.72 -10.72 9.36
N ARG A 43 1.70 -11.14 8.54
CA ARG A 43 1.51 -11.34 7.10
C ARG A 43 0.44 -12.40 6.82
N LEU A 44 0.45 -13.52 7.55
CA LEU A 44 -0.54 -14.58 7.40
C LEU A 44 -1.93 -14.10 7.82
N LYS A 45 -2.06 -13.42 8.96
CA LYS A 45 -3.32 -12.81 9.40
C LYS A 45 -3.87 -11.85 8.36
N ARG A 46 -3.01 -11.00 7.79
CA ARG A 46 -3.38 -10.03 6.74
C ARG A 46 -3.78 -10.71 5.44
N ALA A 47 -3.07 -11.77 5.03
CA ALA A 47 -3.38 -12.52 3.81
C ALA A 47 -4.74 -13.22 3.85
N ASN A 48 -5.22 -13.59 5.05
CA ASN A 48 -6.53 -14.19 5.24
C ASN A 48 -7.68 -13.18 5.25
N LYS A 49 -7.41 -11.88 5.29
CA LYS A 49 -8.44 -10.84 5.29
C LYS A 49 -8.92 -10.55 3.88
N THR A 50 -10.22 -10.32 3.77
CA THR A 50 -10.83 -9.77 2.57
C THR A 50 -10.41 -8.30 2.38
N ARG A 51 -10.55 -7.80 1.16
CA ARG A 51 -10.30 -6.39 0.85
C ARG A 51 -11.20 -5.43 1.64
N ILE A 52 -12.40 -5.88 2.02
CA ILE A 52 -13.34 -5.08 2.81
C ILE A 52 -12.91 -5.06 4.28
N GLU A 53 -12.53 -6.19 4.85
CA GLU A 53 -12.02 -6.23 6.23
C GLU A 53 -10.78 -5.35 6.40
N LEU A 54 -9.83 -5.39 5.44
CA LEU A 54 -8.67 -4.50 5.44
C LEU A 54 -9.05 -3.02 5.36
N LEU A 55 -10.09 -2.70 4.59
CA LEU A 55 -10.60 -1.33 4.46
C LEU A 55 -11.27 -0.86 5.75
N GLU A 56 -12.10 -1.69 6.36
CA GLU A 56 -12.81 -1.42 7.62
C GLU A 56 -11.83 -1.26 8.79
N GLU A 57 -10.82 -2.13 8.90
CA GLU A 57 -9.76 -2.00 9.90
C GLU A 57 -8.98 -0.69 9.72
N SER A 58 -8.65 -0.34 8.48
CA SER A 58 -7.96 0.93 8.19
C SER A 58 -8.84 2.13 8.53
N ALA A 59 -10.15 2.06 8.28
CA ALA A 59 -11.09 3.11 8.62
C ALA A 59 -11.30 3.26 10.14
N ALA A 60 -11.20 2.17 10.90
CA ALA A 60 -11.27 2.17 12.35
C ALA A 60 -9.95 2.61 13.02
N SER A 61 -8.82 2.51 12.31
CA SER A 61 -7.51 2.92 12.81
C SER A 61 -7.36 4.44 12.88
N ALA A 62 -6.46 4.91 13.74
CA ALA A 62 -6.12 6.34 13.80
C ALA A 62 -5.51 6.80 12.46
N CYS A 63 -5.89 8.01 12.01
CA CYS A 63 -5.19 8.62 10.88
C CYS A 63 -3.72 8.89 11.25
N VAL A 64 -2.87 9.05 10.24
CA VAL A 64 -1.47 9.44 10.43
C VAL A 64 -1.35 10.75 11.22
N ASP A 65 -0.30 10.89 12.01
CA ASP A 65 -0.06 12.09 12.80
C ASP A 65 -0.09 13.35 11.93
N GLY A 66 -0.80 14.38 12.40
CA GLY A 66 -0.98 15.63 11.66
C GLY A 66 -1.99 15.59 10.50
N CYS A 67 -2.64 14.46 10.24
CA CYS A 67 -3.64 14.32 9.17
C CYS A 67 -4.84 15.27 9.31
N GLN A 68 -5.38 15.42 10.54
CA GLN A 68 -6.55 16.26 10.86
C GLN A 68 -7.77 16.09 9.92
N GLY A 69 -7.85 14.98 9.18
CA GLY A 69 -8.88 14.76 8.15
C GLY A 69 -8.70 15.57 6.86
N GLU A 70 -7.58 16.28 6.68
CA GLU A 70 -7.35 17.18 5.53
C GLU A 70 -7.45 16.46 4.18
N TRP A 71 -6.94 15.22 4.10
CA TRP A 71 -7.05 14.41 2.89
C TRP A 71 -8.51 14.21 2.49
N LEU A 72 -9.38 13.87 3.45
CA LEU A 72 -10.80 13.61 3.17
C LEU A 72 -11.51 14.88 2.71
N SER A 73 -11.21 16.02 3.34
CA SER A 73 -11.75 17.32 2.95
C SER A 73 -11.35 17.67 1.52
N ALA A 74 -10.06 17.58 1.20
CA ALA A 74 -9.55 17.83 -0.15
C ALA A 74 -10.10 16.84 -1.19
N ALA A 75 -10.24 15.56 -0.84
CA ALA A 75 -10.80 14.55 -1.73
C ALA A 75 -12.26 14.86 -2.09
N LYS A 76 -13.08 15.27 -1.10
CA LYS A 76 -14.47 15.68 -1.33
C LYS A 76 -14.54 16.91 -2.23
N GLU A 77 -13.69 17.90 -2.00
CA GLU A 77 -13.63 19.11 -2.83
C GLU A 77 -13.26 18.77 -4.27
N ILE A 78 -12.24 17.93 -4.49
CA ILE A 78 -11.87 17.46 -5.83
C ILE A 78 -13.05 16.79 -6.53
N LEU A 79 -13.79 15.92 -5.85
CA LEU A 79 -14.97 15.27 -6.46
C LEU A 79 -16.03 16.29 -6.86
N VAL A 80 -16.34 17.25 -5.99
CA VAL A 80 -17.30 18.33 -6.26
C VAL A 80 -16.86 19.20 -7.44
N LEU A 81 -15.57 19.61 -7.49
CA LEU A 81 -15.02 20.41 -8.57
C LEU A 81 -15.04 19.70 -9.93
N ASN A 82 -15.01 18.36 -9.93
CA ASN A 82 -15.13 17.54 -11.14
C ASN A 82 -16.59 17.14 -11.44
N GLY A 83 -17.58 17.64 -10.68
CA GLY A 83 -18.99 17.31 -10.87
C GLY A 83 -19.34 15.85 -10.53
N ILE A 84 -18.54 15.20 -9.69
CA ILE A 84 -18.72 13.79 -9.32
C ILE A 84 -19.39 13.70 -7.95
N GLY A 85 -20.49 12.95 -7.87
CA GLY A 85 -21.16 12.66 -6.61
C GLY A 85 -20.26 11.84 -5.67
N ILE A 86 -20.10 12.29 -4.42
CA ILE A 86 -19.28 11.61 -3.41
C ILE A 86 -19.81 10.19 -3.16
N GLN A 87 -21.13 10.03 -3.10
CA GLN A 87 -21.77 8.72 -2.87
C GLN A 87 -21.59 7.78 -4.07
N ASP A 88 -21.71 8.30 -5.29
CA ASP A 88 -21.54 7.51 -6.51
C ASP A 88 -20.11 6.97 -6.60
N PHE A 89 -19.12 7.85 -6.38
CA PHE A 89 -17.72 7.48 -6.38
C PHE A 89 -17.38 6.45 -5.28
N SER A 90 -17.85 6.71 -4.05
CA SER A 90 -17.59 5.83 -2.91
C SER A 90 -18.23 4.47 -3.10
N SER A 91 -19.47 4.43 -3.60
CA SER A 91 -20.19 3.17 -3.85
C SER A 91 -19.53 2.36 -4.96
N ALA A 92 -19.12 3.00 -6.06
CA ALA A 92 -18.43 2.33 -7.16
C ALA A 92 -17.11 1.70 -6.71
N LEU A 93 -16.31 2.42 -5.91
CA LEU A 93 -15.07 1.89 -5.34
C LEU A 93 -15.34 0.74 -4.36
N HIS A 94 -16.30 0.91 -3.47
CA HIS A 94 -16.65 -0.11 -2.48
C HIS A 94 -17.14 -1.40 -3.16
N ASP A 95 -18.01 -1.29 -4.17
CA ASP A 95 -18.49 -2.46 -4.94
C ASP A 95 -17.36 -3.15 -5.70
N ALA A 96 -16.44 -2.40 -6.31
CA ALA A 96 -15.27 -2.97 -6.98
C ALA A 96 -14.35 -3.74 -6.01
N LEU A 97 -14.14 -3.19 -4.81
CA LEU A 97 -13.36 -3.84 -3.76
C LEU A 97 -14.08 -5.09 -3.21
N LYS A 98 -15.40 -5.02 -3.00
CA LYS A 98 -16.19 -6.13 -2.48
C LYS A 98 -16.30 -7.28 -3.48
N ARG A 99 -16.63 -6.98 -4.74
CA ARG A 99 -16.98 -8.00 -5.75
C ARG A 99 -15.79 -8.49 -6.56
N GLY A 100 -14.68 -7.76 -6.55
CA GLY A 100 -13.47 -8.12 -7.29
C GLY A 100 -13.62 -8.07 -8.80
N ARG A 101 -12.64 -8.67 -9.49
CA ARG A 101 -12.53 -8.65 -10.95
C ARG A 101 -13.78 -9.25 -11.60
N GLY A 102 -14.34 -8.54 -12.56
CA GLY A 102 -15.45 -9.01 -13.39
C GLY A 102 -15.85 -7.97 -14.41
N LYS A 103 -16.71 -8.36 -15.37
CA LYS A 103 -17.28 -7.42 -16.35
C LYS A 103 -18.06 -6.33 -15.60
N TYR A 104 -17.86 -5.07 -16.01
CA TYR A 104 -18.53 -3.90 -15.44
C TYR A 104 -18.26 -3.65 -13.94
N ARG A 105 -17.18 -4.19 -13.37
CA ARG A 105 -16.82 -4.02 -11.95
C ARG A 105 -15.54 -3.22 -11.72
N ASN A 106 -14.85 -2.86 -12.79
CA ASN A 106 -13.63 -2.07 -12.69
C ASN A 106 -14.00 -0.58 -12.68
N VAL A 107 -13.37 0.18 -11.79
CA VAL A 107 -13.48 1.64 -11.77
C VAL A 107 -12.33 2.21 -12.58
N TYR A 108 -12.66 3.03 -13.58
CA TYR A 108 -11.69 3.74 -14.40
C TYR A 108 -11.84 5.24 -14.19
N ILE A 109 -10.80 5.89 -13.67
CA ILE A 109 -10.76 7.33 -13.45
C ILE A 109 -9.94 7.97 -14.57
N TYR A 110 -10.60 8.75 -15.43
CA TYR A 110 -9.97 9.41 -16.56
C TYR A 110 -10.14 10.93 -16.48
N GLY A 111 -9.32 11.66 -17.23
CA GLY A 111 -9.36 13.12 -17.30
C GLY A 111 -7.97 13.74 -17.47
N PRO A 112 -7.91 15.06 -17.70
CA PRO A 112 -6.65 15.79 -17.93
C PRO A 112 -5.63 15.65 -16.80
N ALA A 113 -4.38 16.02 -17.06
CA ALA A 113 -3.36 16.10 -16.02
C ALA A 113 -3.81 17.06 -14.89
N ASN A 114 -3.31 16.82 -13.67
CA ASN A 114 -3.57 17.66 -12.50
C ASN A 114 -5.03 17.75 -11.99
N CYS A 115 -5.92 16.84 -12.40
CA CYS A 115 -7.30 16.76 -11.88
C CYS A 115 -7.47 15.87 -10.61
N GLY A 116 -6.42 15.65 -9.81
CA GLY A 116 -6.53 14.89 -8.56
C GLY A 116 -6.73 13.37 -8.66
N LYS A 117 -6.70 12.77 -9.87
CA LYS A 117 -6.93 11.33 -10.10
C LYS A 117 -6.08 10.42 -9.20
N THR A 118 -4.77 10.65 -9.18
CA THR A 118 -3.82 9.86 -8.36
C THR A 118 -4.01 10.13 -6.87
N PHE A 119 -4.39 11.34 -6.50
CA PHE A 119 -4.61 11.76 -5.12
C PHE A 119 -5.79 11.02 -4.50
N LEU A 120 -6.91 10.90 -5.22
CA LEU A 120 -8.13 10.21 -4.77
C LEU A 120 -7.89 8.73 -4.43
N LEU A 121 -6.99 8.05 -5.13
CA LEU A 121 -6.68 6.63 -4.91
C LEU A 121 -5.46 6.41 -4.00
N SER A 122 -4.80 7.47 -3.53
CA SER A 122 -3.56 7.35 -2.76
C SER A 122 -3.70 6.58 -1.44
N PRO A 123 -4.81 6.64 -0.68
CA PRO A 123 -4.94 5.83 0.53
C PRO A 123 -5.04 4.35 0.23
N LEU A 124 -5.73 3.96 -0.85
CA LEU A 124 -5.88 2.55 -1.22
C LEU A 124 -4.53 1.89 -1.52
N LYS A 125 -3.58 2.65 -2.06
CA LYS A 125 -2.20 2.15 -2.28
C LYS A 125 -1.50 1.80 -0.98
N LYS A 126 -1.73 2.58 0.09
CA LYS A 126 -1.17 2.32 1.42
C LYS A 126 -1.89 1.14 2.08
N ILE A 127 -3.22 1.11 2.01
CA ILE A 127 -4.05 0.07 2.65
C ILE A 127 -3.77 -1.31 2.06
N PHE A 128 -3.61 -1.42 0.74
CA PHE A 128 -3.43 -2.70 0.04
C PHE A 128 -2.00 -2.96 -0.43
N GLU A 129 -1.02 -2.13 -0.02
CA GLU A 129 0.39 -2.26 -0.44
C GLU A 129 0.55 -2.43 -1.96
N CYS A 130 -0.27 -1.71 -2.74
CA CYS A 130 -0.27 -1.88 -4.19
C CYS A 130 1.02 -1.31 -4.80
N PHE A 131 1.78 -2.16 -5.50
CA PHE A 131 2.86 -1.71 -6.36
C PHE A 131 2.28 -0.93 -7.55
N MET A 132 2.77 0.29 -7.78
CA MET A 132 2.63 0.94 -9.08
C MET A 132 3.57 0.20 -10.01
N ASN A 133 3.04 -0.68 -10.87
CA ASN A 133 3.84 -1.10 -12.00
C ASN A 133 4.11 0.19 -12.79
N PRO A 134 5.36 0.68 -12.93
CA PRO A 134 5.61 1.72 -13.90
C PRO A 134 5.17 1.08 -15.22
N ALA A 135 4.12 1.60 -15.82
CA ALA A 135 3.65 1.09 -17.09
C ALA A 135 4.72 1.42 -18.14
N SER A 136 5.76 0.61 -18.21
CA SER A 136 6.67 0.49 -19.35
C SER A 136 6.05 -0.35 -20.47
N GLY A 137 4.87 -0.92 -20.22
CA GLY A 137 4.08 -1.64 -21.21
C GLY A 137 3.26 -0.69 -22.06
N THR A 138 3.57 -0.63 -23.34
CA THR A 138 2.66 -0.22 -24.41
C THR A 138 1.35 -0.98 -24.22
N PHE A 139 0.29 -0.31 -23.80
CA PHE A 139 -1.04 -0.90 -23.85
C PHE A 139 -1.39 -1.08 -25.33
N ALA A 140 -1.54 -2.33 -25.78
CA ALA A 140 -1.99 -2.62 -27.13
C ALA A 140 -3.47 -2.22 -27.26
N TRP A 141 -3.71 -0.94 -27.51
CA TRP A 141 -5.02 -0.41 -27.89
C TRP A 141 -5.30 -0.73 -29.37
N LEU A 142 -5.21 -2.00 -29.76
CA LEU A 142 -5.64 -2.44 -31.08
C LEU A 142 -7.17 -2.41 -31.12
N GLY A 143 -7.73 -1.44 -31.85
CA GLY A 143 -9.16 -1.38 -32.17
C GLY A 143 -9.94 -0.16 -31.67
N ILE A 144 -9.30 0.82 -31.02
CA ILE A 144 -9.97 2.11 -30.71
C ILE A 144 -10.09 3.02 -31.93
N GLU A 145 -9.25 2.82 -32.94
CA GLU A 145 -9.19 3.66 -34.15
C GLU A 145 -10.41 3.52 -35.07
N ASN A 146 -11.32 2.56 -34.81
CA ASN A 146 -12.50 2.30 -35.65
C ASN A 146 -13.83 2.52 -34.90
N ALA A 147 -13.83 3.27 -33.79
CA ALA A 147 -15.04 3.62 -33.06
C ALA A 147 -15.40 5.11 -33.30
N GLU A 148 -15.72 5.44 -34.56
CA GLU A 148 -16.56 6.58 -34.95
C GLU A 148 -17.67 6.09 -35.88
#